data_AF-A0A223NSW0-F1
#
_entry.id   AF-A0A223NSW0-F1
#
_cell.length_a   1.000
_cell.length_b   1.000
_cell.length_c   1.000
_cell.angle_alpha   90.00
_cell.angle_beta   90.00
_cell.angle_gamma   90.00
#
_symmetry.space_group_name_H-M   'P 1'
#
loop_
_entity.id
_entity.type
_entity.pdbx_description
1 polymer ?
#
loop_
_entity_poly.entity_id
_entity_poly.type
_entity_poly.pdbx_seq_one_letter_code
_entity_poly.pdbx_strand_id
1 'polypeptide(L)' 'MKNTMDILVFTTNIEKPEHINQVKPLLTAVPAITGWNFDLEDCDNILRVEASNVSPRYIELLLQTAGYHCRELEY' A
#
# COMPACT_ATOMS: atom_id res chain seq x y z
N MET A 1 21.82 -2.19 -14.67
CA MET A 1 20.58 -2.83 -14.18
C MET A 1 19.54 -1.74 -14.11
N LYS A 2 18.38 -1.89 -14.76
CA LYS A 2 17.32 -0.88 -14.66
C LYS A 2 16.68 -1.02 -13.28
N ASN A 3 16.83 -0.03 -12.41
CA ASN A 3 15.92 0.15 -11.29
C ASN A 3 14.63 0.72 -11.88
N THR A 4 13.71 -0.14 -12.32
CA THR A 4 12.34 0.27 -12.60
C THR A 4 11.62 0.36 -11.27
N MET A 5 11.28 1.58 -10.90
CA MET A 5 10.42 1.89 -9.77
C MET A 5 8.98 1.73 -10.25
N ASP A 6 8.24 0.86 -9.57
CA ASP A 6 6.86 0.53 -9.88
C ASP A 6 5.93 1.39 -9.01
N ILE A 7 4.83 1.83 -9.62
CA ILE A 7 3.73 2.46 -8.91
C ILE A 7 2.62 1.43 -8.80
N LEU A 8 2.38 0.95 -7.58
CA LEU A 8 1.32 0.01 -7.27
C LEU A 8 0.16 0.78 -6.64
N VAL A 9 -1.06 0.52 -7.10
CA VAL A 9 -2.27 1.20 -6.62
C VAL A 9 -3.22 0.16 -6.07
N PHE A 10 -3.79 0.43 -4.89
CA PHE A 10 -4.67 -0.51 -4.19
C PHE A 10 -5.93 0.22 -3.71
N THR A 11 -7.05 -0.51 -3.69
CA THR A 11 -8.21 -0.13 -2.88
C THR A 11 -8.05 -0.67 -1.47
N THR A 12 -8.50 0.08 -0.48
CA THR A 12 -8.42 -0.32 0.93
C THR A 12 -9.71 -0.02 1.68
N ASN A 13 -9.79 -0.43 2.95
CA ASN A 13 -10.81 0.06 3.88
C ASN A 13 -10.21 1.00 4.94
N ILE A 14 -9.09 1.66 4.60
CA ILE A 14 -8.41 2.63 5.46
C ILE A 14 -9.02 3.99 5.22
N GLU A 15 -9.91 4.39 6.11
CA GLU A 15 -10.72 5.62 5.99
C GLU A 15 -10.28 6.73 6.95
N LYS A 16 -9.39 6.42 7.91
CA LYS A 16 -9.08 7.31 9.04
C LYS A 16 -7.59 7.38 9.35
N PRO A 17 -7.09 8.52 9.85
CA PRO A 17 -5.70 8.67 10.27
C PRO A 17 -5.24 7.63 11.29
N GLU A 18 -6.13 7.18 12.19
CA GLU A 18 -5.80 6.16 13.19
C GLU A 18 -5.51 4.80 12.56
N HIS A 19 -6.16 4.45 11.45
CA HIS A 19 -5.88 3.23 10.70
C HIS A 19 -4.51 3.33 10.00
N ILE A 20 -4.19 4.50 9.44
CA ILE A 20 -2.87 4.76 8.83
C ILE A 20 -1.77 4.55 9.87
N ASN A 21 -1.96 5.02 11.11
CA ASN A 21 -0.98 4.82 12.19
C ASN A 21 -0.73 3.35 12.52
N GLN A 22 -1.71 2.46 12.30
CA GLN A 22 -1.55 1.02 12.54
C GLN A 22 -0.77 0.33 11.42
N VAL A 23 -0.96 0.74 10.16
CA VAL A 23 -0.29 0.11 9.00
C VAL A 23 1.04 0.75 8.61
N LYS A 24 1.26 2.02 8.99
CA LYS A 24 2.50 2.77 8.71
C LYS A 24 3.76 1.98 9.09
N PRO A 25 3.88 1.38 10.30
CA PRO A 25 5.06 0.60 10.65
C PRO A 25 5.29 -0.60 9.73
N LEU A 26 4.21 -1.22 9.24
CA LEU A 26 4.28 -2.38 8.35
C LEU A 26 4.83 -1.97 6.99
N LEU A 27 4.28 -0.91 6.39
CA LEU A 27 4.75 -0.39 5.09
C LEU A 27 6.19 0.13 5.18
N THR A 28 6.53 0.86 6.24
CA THR A 28 7.90 1.36 6.47
C THR A 28 8.92 0.25 6.71
N ALA A 29 8.49 -0.92 7.22
CA ALA A 29 9.38 -2.05 7.44
C ALA A 29 9.76 -2.81 6.14
N VAL A 30 9.13 -2.51 5.01
CA VAL A 30 9.42 -3.16 3.72
C VAL A 30 10.52 -2.38 2.97
N PRO A 31 11.76 -2.89 2.87
CA PRO A 31 12.87 -2.12 2.28
C PRO A 31 12.69 -1.81 0.80
N ALA A 32 11.85 -2.58 0.11
CA ALA A 32 11.50 -2.38 -1.29
C ALA A 32 10.57 -1.18 -1.51
N ILE A 33 9.86 -0.70 -0.48
CA ILE A 33 8.96 0.45 -0.57
C ILE A 33 9.77 1.73 -0.33
N THR A 34 9.76 2.62 -1.32
CA THR A 34 10.43 3.92 -1.27
C THR A 34 9.48 5.05 -0.89
N GLY A 35 8.17 4.85 -1.06
CA GLY A 35 7.14 5.82 -0.70
C GLY A 35 5.75 5.19 -0.68
N TRP A 36 4.83 5.78 0.08
CA TRP A 36 3.43 5.40 0.07
C TRP A 36 2.54 6.56 0.53
N ASN A 37 1.30 6.59 0.05
CA ASN A 37 0.30 7.56 0.46
C ASN A 37 -1.09 6.94 0.47
N PHE A 38 -1.91 7.33 1.45
CA PHE A 38 -3.34 7.06 1.45
C PHE A 38 -4.10 8.29 0.98
N ASP A 39 -5.01 8.10 0.04
CA ASP A 39 -6.01 9.09 -0.33
C ASP A 39 -7.30 8.77 0.42
N LEU A 40 -7.55 9.53 1.50
CA LEU A 40 -8.76 9.38 2.31
C LEU A 40 -9.94 10.19 1.76
N GLU A 41 -9.71 11.05 0.77
CA GLU A 41 -10.76 11.85 0.13
C GLU A 41 -11.36 11.11 -1.08
N ASP A 42 -10.62 10.16 -1.65
CA ASP A 42 -11.09 9.25 -2.69
C ASP A 42 -12.13 8.25 -2.15
N CYS A 43 -13.24 8.09 -2.86
CA CYS A 43 -14.32 7.21 -2.42
C CYS A 43 -13.92 5.72 -2.40
N ASP A 44 -12.85 5.35 -3.10
CA ASP A 44 -12.33 3.98 -3.15
C ASP A 44 -11.21 3.74 -2.11
N ASN A 45 -10.91 4.74 -1.25
CA ASN A 45 -9.87 4.70 -0.20
C ASN A 45 -8.52 4.16 -0.73
N ILE A 46 -7.90 4.95 -1.61
CA ILE A 46 -6.75 4.51 -2.40
C ILE A 46 -5.47 4.51 -1.57
N LEU A 47 -4.70 3.42 -1.68
CA LEU A 47 -3.30 3.36 -1.28
C LEU A 47 -2.43 3.35 -2.54
N ARG A 48 -1.51 4.30 -2.65
CA ARG A 48 -0.47 4.32 -3.67
C ARG A 48 0.86 3.94 -3.03
N VAL A 49 1.55 2.95 -3.59
CA VAL A 49 2.87 2.49 -3.14
C VAL A 49 3.89 2.68 -4.27
N GLU A 50 4.97 3.34 -3.92
CA GLU A 50 6.18 3.45 -4.73
C GLU A 50 7.17 2.39 -4.25
N ALA A 51 7.54 1.46 -5.12
CA ALA A 51 8.44 0.37 -4.72
C ALA A 51 9.30 -0.15 -5.87
N SER A 52 10.28 -0.99 -5.54
CA SER A 52 11.09 -1.70 -6.54
C SER A 52 11.23 -3.17 -6.13
N ASN A 53 10.98 -4.10 -7.05
CA ASN A 53 11.10 -5.55 -6.81
C ASN A 53 10.20 -6.08 -5.67
N VAL A 54 8.98 -5.54 -5.51
CA VAL A 54 7.98 -6.11 -4.59
C VAL A 54 6.74 -6.51 -5.37
N SER A 55 6.20 -7.70 -5.08
CA SER A 55 4.94 -8.11 -5.69
C SER A 55 3.77 -7.37 -5.03
N PRO A 56 2.78 -6.93 -5.79
CA PRO A 56 1.56 -6.33 -5.22
C PRO A 56 0.85 -7.23 -4.20
N ARG A 57 0.78 -8.54 -4.49
CA ARG A 57 0.24 -9.57 -3.58
C ARG A 57 0.90 -9.59 -2.20
N TYR A 58 2.18 -9.22 -2.10
CA TYR A 58 2.86 -9.10 -0.81
C TYR A 58 2.28 -7.94 0.00
N ILE A 59 2.02 -6.80 -0.63
CA ILE A 59 1.40 -5.63 0.01
C ILE A 59 -0.04 -5.93 0.43
N GLU A 60 -0.80 -6.62 -0.42
CA GLU A 60 -2.15 -7.08 -0.07
C GLU A 60 -2.14 -7.93 1.20
N LEU A 61 -1.31 -8.98 1.24
CA LEU A 61 -1.20 -9.88 2.39
C LEU A 61 -0.70 -9.15 3.64
N LEU A 62 0.22 -8.19 3.50
CA LEU A 62 0.73 -7.40 4.61
C LEU A 62 -0.39 -6.61 5.31
N LEU A 63 -1.28 -5.97 4.54
CA LEU A 63 -2.40 -5.22 5.10
C LEU A 63 -3.53 -6.15 5.59
N GLN A 64 -3.80 -7.24 4.87
CA GLN A 64 -4.82 -8.23 5.27
C GLN A 64 -4.47 -8.94 6.57
N THR A 65 -3.19 -9.28 6.79
CA THR A 65 -2.73 -9.85 8.06
C THR A 65 -2.80 -8.87 9.23
N ALA A 66 -2.83 -7.57 8.95
CA ALA A 66 -3.09 -6.51 9.93
C ALA A 66 -4.58 -6.22 10.14
N GLY A 67 -5.48 -6.94 9.44
CA GLY A 67 -6.93 -6.78 9.57
C GLY A 67 -7.56 -5.78 8.59
N TYR A 68 -6.83 -5.32 7.57
CA TYR A 68 -7.32 -4.35 6.58
C TYR A 68 -7.56 -5.00 5.21
N HIS A 69 -8.66 -4.62 4.55
CA HIS A 69 -8.84 -4.96 3.14
C HIS A 69 -7.80 -4.19 2.31
N CYS A 70 -7.15 -4.88 1.39
CA CYS A 70 -6.22 -4.32 0.43
C CYS A 70 -6.26 -5.18 -0.82
N ARG A 71 -6.51 -4.57 -1.98
CA ARG A 71 -6.55 -5.24 -3.28
C ARG A 71 -5.94 -4.35 -4.35
N GLU A 72 -5.03 -4.89 -5.14
CA GLU A 72 -4.43 -4.20 -6.27
C GLU A 72 -5.49 -3.81 -7.30
N LEU A 73 -5.35 -2.60 -7.86
CA LEU A 73 -6.08 -2.14 -9.03
C LEU A 73 -5.21 -2.33 -10.26
N GLU A 74 -5.55 -3.33 -11.08
CA GLU A 74 -4.97 -3.54 -12.40
C GLU A 74 -5.67 -2.60 -13.40
N TYR A 75 -4.92 -1.73 -14.08
CA TYR A 75 -5.41 -0.85 -15.16
C TYR A 75 -4.75 -1.19 -16.50
#